data_AF-A0A8H6LZT5-F1
#
_entry.id   AF-A0A8H6LZT5-F1
#
_cell.length_a   1.000
_cell.length_b   1.000
_cell.length_c   1.000
_cell.angle_alpha   90.00
_cell.angle_beta   90.00
_cell.angle_gamma   90.00
#
_symmetry.space_group_name_H-M   'P 1'
#
loop_
_entity.id
_entity.type
_entity.pdbx_description
1 polymer ?
#
loop_
_entity_poly.entity_id
_entity_poly.type
_entity_poly.pdbx_seq_one_letter_code
_entity_poly.pdbx_strand_id
1 'polypeptide(L)'
;LINGIRSCDKRRGETSTWTEKKASKERGLPYSEANHRAVVALRCAENQRPYNMVEDRLYKVEVEMLRPGTTPPKPATVSRDVQRLFIDMAVLVAQYFMVRPFLSIFKISSFLTSDCGHPVFI
;
A
#
# COMPACT_ATOMS: atom_id res chain seq x y z
N LEU A 1 -15.92 23.61 22.01
CA LEU A 1 -15.72 22.30 21.35
C LEU A 1 -14.36 22.18 20.65
N ILE A 2 -14.02 23.07 19.72
CA ILE A 2 -12.76 23.01 18.93
C ILE A 2 -11.48 23.03 19.80
N ASN A 3 -11.48 23.79 20.90
CA ASN A 3 -10.32 23.87 21.81
C ASN A 3 -10.06 22.58 22.60
N GLY A 4 -11.11 21.79 22.88
CA GLY A 4 -10.98 20.51 23.58
C GLY A 4 -10.36 19.44 22.69
N ILE A 5 -10.78 19.40 21.42
CA ILE A 5 -10.24 18.51 20.39
C ILE A 5 -8.72 18.74 20.27
N ARG A 6 -8.31 20.00 20.09
CA ARG A 6 -6.88 20.38 19.96
C ARG A 6 -6.03 20.01 21.19
N SER A 7 -6.60 20.08 22.39
CA SER A 7 -5.93 19.69 23.64
C SER A 7 -5.78 18.17 23.77
N CYS A 8 -6.75 17.40 23.29
CA CYS A 8 -6.67 15.95 23.23
C CYS A 8 -5.61 15.48 22.22
N ASP A 9 -5.59 16.04 21.02
CA ASP A 9 -4.63 15.66 19.97
C ASP A 9 -3.18 15.91 20.42
N LYS A 10 -2.93 17.07 21.06
CA LYS A 10 -1.62 17.42 21.64
C LYS A 10 -1.17 16.42 22.72
N ARG A 11 -2.10 15.94 23.56
CA ARG A 11 -1.79 14.94 24.61
C ARG A 11 -1.52 13.55 24.04
N ARG A 12 -2.10 13.21 22.90
CA ARG A 12 -1.88 11.93 22.19
C ARG A 12 -0.58 11.91 21.39
N GLY A 13 0.19 13.02 21.38
CA GLY A 13 1.38 13.14 20.54
C GLY A 13 1.05 13.24 19.04
N GLU A 14 -0.23 13.41 18.70
CA GLU A 14 -0.67 13.77 17.36
C GLU A 14 -0.40 15.27 17.18
N THR A 15 0.88 15.65 17.10
CA THR A 15 1.22 16.82 16.29
C THR A 15 0.73 16.45 14.90
N SER A 16 -0.31 17.14 14.44
CA SER A 16 -0.81 17.09 13.08
C SER A 16 0.32 17.49 12.12
N THR A 17 1.27 16.59 11.89
CA THR A 17 2.34 16.65 10.90
C THR A 17 1.88 16.03 9.59
N TRP A 18 0.60 15.64 9.50
CA TRP A 18 -0.13 15.60 8.24
C TRP A 18 -0.41 17.02 7.69
N THR A 19 0.00 18.08 8.40
CA THR A 19 0.23 19.37 7.73
C THR A 19 1.48 19.23 6.89
N GLU A 20 1.25 18.86 5.63
CA GLU A 20 1.95 19.37 4.46
C GLU A 20 3.48 19.36 4.57
N LYS A 21 4.12 18.28 4.09
CA LYS A 21 5.39 18.48 3.37
C LYS A 21 5.09 19.31 2.10
N LYS A 22 4.87 20.60 2.30
CA LYS A 22 4.85 21.64 1.27
C LYS A 22 6.30 21.98 0.96
N ALA A 23 6.98 21.08 0.25
CA ALA A 23 8.34 21.33 -0.21
C ALA A 23 8.65 20.59 -1.52
N SER A 24 7.78 20.73 -2.53
CA SER A 24 8.14 20.72 -3.95
C SER A 24 6.92 21.09 -4.81
N LYS A 25 6.41 22.32 -4.69
CA LYS A 25 5.22 22.75 -5.44
C LYS A 25 5.50 23.11 -6.92
N GLU A 26 6.73 23.08 -7.43
CA GLU A 26 6.99 23.64 -8.78
C GLU A 26 7.78 22.77 -9.76
N ARG A 27 8.13 21.54 -9.39
CA ARG A 27 8.62 20.56 -10.36
C ARG A 27 7.85 19.28 -10.13
N GLY A 28 7.07 18.86 -11.12
CA GLY A 28 6.33 17.60 -11.08
C GLY A 28 7.26 16.47 -10.61
N LEU A 29 6.73 15.54 -9.82
CA LEU A 29 7.51 14.43 -9.28
C LEU A 29 8.26 13.74 -10.44
N PRO A 30 9.60 13.67 -10.39
CA PRO A 30 10.36 13.03 -11.45
C PRO A 30 9.94 11.57 -11.55
N TYR A 31 9.73 11.10 -12.77
CA TYR A 31 9.38 9.71 -12.97
C TYR A 31 10.49 8.80 -12.45
N SER A 32 10.09 7.80 -11.67
CA SER A 32 10.90 6.65 -11.33
C SER A 32 10.04 5.42 -11.54
N GLU A 33 10.62 4.35 -12.09
CA GLU A 33 9.90 3.09 -12.34
C GLU A 33 9.37 2.50 -11.02
N ALA A 34 10.14 2.60 -9.94
CA ALA A 34 9.73 2.14 -8.62
C ALA A 34 8.51 2.93 -8.11
N ASN A 35 8.48 4.25 -8.33
CA ASN A 35 7.34 5.08 -7.95
C ASN A 35 6.10 4.77 -8.81
N HIS A 36 6.29 4.56 -10.11
CA HIS A 36 5.21 4.15 -10.99
C HIS A 36 4.58 2.83 -10.53
N ARG A 37 5.40 1.83 -10.23
CA ARG A 37 4.95 0.54 -9.68
C ARG A 37 4.23 0.69 -8.34
N ALA A 38 4.75 1.51 -7.44
CA ALA A 38 4.12 1.76 -6.15
C ALA A 38 2.71 2.37 -6.32
N VAL A 39 2.55 3.35 -7.21
CA VAL A 39 1.24 3.96 -7.52
C VAL A 39 0.27 2.91 -8.10
N VAL A 40 0.74 2.04 -8.98
CA VAL A 40 -0.08 0.95 -9.55
C VAL A 40 -0.51 -0.05 -8.47
N ALA A 41 0.41 -0.45 -7.60
CA ALA A 41 0.12 -1.36 -6.50
C ALA A 41 -0.90 -0.75 -5.51
N LEU A 42 -0.73 0.52 -5.15
CA LEU A 42 -1.70 1.26 -4.34
C LEU A 42 -3.07 1.34 -5.02
N ARG A 43 -3.11 1.67 -6.32
CA ARG A 43 -4.35 1.72 -7.10
C ARG A 43 -5.08 0.37 -7.07
N CYS A 44 -4.35 -0.75 -7.12
CA CYS A 44 -4.92 -2.10 -7.00
C CYS A 44 -5.45 -2.38 -5.59
N ALA A 45 -4.67 -2.06 -4.55
CA ALA A 45 -5.05 -2.31 -3.17
C ALA A 45 -6.25 -1.45 -2.72
N GLU A 46 -6.28 -0.17 -3.08
CA GLU A 46 -7.31 0.79 -2.69
C GLU A 46 -8.64 0.54 -3.40
N ASN A 47 -8.61 0.28 -4.71
CA ASN A 47 -9.81 0.13 -5.53
C ASN A 47 -10.20 -1.33 -5.79
N GLN A 48 -9.55 -2.28 -5.10
CA GLN A 48 -9.76 -3.73 -5.28
C GLN A 48 -9.66 -4.18 -6.76
N ARG A 49 -8.72 -3.58 -7.51
CA ARG A 49 -8.56 -3.89 -8.93
C ARG A 49 -7.72 -5.16 -9.13
N PRO A 50 -8.04 -5.99 -10.13
CA PRO A 50 -7.23 -7.16 -10.47
C PRO A 50 -5.88 -6.72 -11.05
N TYR A 51 -4.82 -7.49 -10.77
CA TYR A 51 -3.45 -7.16 -11.21
C TYR A 51 -3.28 -7.11 -12.73
N ASN A 52 -4.13 -7.82 -13.47
CA ASN A 52 -4.13 -7.84 -14.93
C ASN A 52 -4.53 -6.50 -15.56
N MET A 53 -5.01 -5.52 -14.76
CA MET A 53 -5.33 -4.18 -15.25
C MET A 53 -4.17 -3.48 -15.97
N VAL A 54 -2.92 -3.87 -15.67
CA VAL A 54 -1.73 -3.31 -16.33
C VAL A 54 -1.55 -3.77 -17.78
N GLU A 55 -2.23 -4.87 -18.15
CA GLU A 55 -2.21 -5.40 -19.51
C GLU A 55 -3.34 -4.82 -20.37
N ASP A 56 -4.34 -4.19 -19.75
CA ASP A 56 -5.48 -3.60 -20.43
C ASP A 56 -5.03 -2.55 -21.45
N ARG A 57 -5.69 -2.58 -22.62
CA ARG A 57 -5.41 -1.63 -23.71
C ARG A 57 -5.59 -0.18 -23.26
N LEU A 58 -6.65 0.11 -22.50
CA LEU A 58 -6.93 1.48 -22.04
C LEU A 58 -5.90 1.97 -21.03
N TYR A 59 -5.41 1.10 -20.15
CA TYR A 59 -4.33 1.45 -19.22
C TYR A 59 -3.02 1.75 -19.97
N LYS A 60 -2.67 0.92 -20.97
CA LYS A 60 -1.50 1.18 -21.82
C LYS A 60 -1.61 2.52 -22.56
N VAL A 61 -2.79 2.86 -23.07
CA VAL A 61 -3.05 4.17 -23.70
C VAL A 61 -2.96 5.30 -22.68
N GLU A 62 -3.48 5.16 -21.46
CA GLU A 62 -3.32 6.13 -20.37
C GLU A 62 -1.83 6.40 -20.09
N VAL A 63 -1.04 5.34 -19.94
CA VAL A 63 0.41 5.44 -19.69
C VAL A 63 1.14 6.11 -20.87
N GLU A 64 0.81 5.75 -22.11
CA GLU A 64 1.44 6.32 -23.30
C GLU A 64 1.09 7.81 -23.48
N MET A 65 -0.17 8.20 -23.22
CA MET A 65 -0.60 9.61 -23.29
C MET A 65 0.07 10.48 -22.22
N LEU A 66 0.31 9.93 -21.02
CA LEU A 66 0.97 10.65 -19.94
C LEU A 66 2.49 10.68 -20.10
N ARG A 67 3.08 9.58 -20.56
CA ARG A 67 4.53 9.45 -20.74
C ARG A 67 4.89 8.37 -21.77
N PRO A 68 5.15 8.78 -23.02
CA PRO A 68 5.36 7.83 -24.12
C PRO A 68 6.62 6.99 -23.90
N GLY A 69 6.56 5.73 -24.34
CA GLY A 69 7.66 4.77 -24.20
C GLY A 69 7.84 4.18 -22.79
N THR A 70 6.93 4.48 -21.86
CA THR A 70 6.95 3.86 -20.54
C THR A 70 6.43 2.43 -20.64
N THR A 71 7.23 1.46 -20.20
CA THR A 71 6.81 0.04 -20.18
C THR A 71 6.01 -0.25 -18.91
N PRO A 72 4.74 -0.70 -18.99
CA PRO A 72 3.98 -1.12 -17.83
C PRO A 72 4.63 -2.29 -17.08
N PRO A 73 4.48 -2.38 -15.75
CA PRO A 73 4.92 -3.54 -15.02
C PRO A 73 4.11 -4.79 -15.39
N LYS A 74 4.71 -5.97 -15.23
CA LYS A 74 3.99 -7.25 -15.40
C LYS A 74 2.99 -7.46 -14.25
N PRO A 75 1.84 -8.12 -14.48
CA PRO A 75 0.85 -8.40 -13.42
C PRO A 75 1.45 -9.14 -12.21
N ALA A 76 2.35 -10.11 -12.45
CA ALA A 76 3.03 -10.84 -11.39
C ALA A 76 3.93 -9.94 -10.51
N THR A 77 4.44 -8.84 -11.06
CA THR A 77 5.20 -7.86 -10.30
C THR A 77 4.27 -7.02 -9.42
N VAL A 78 3.14 -6.57 -9.97
CA VAL A 78 2.12 -5.84 -9.21
C VAL A 78 1.56 -6.68 -8.06
N SER A 79 1.28 -7.97 -8.31
CA SER A 79 0.81 -8.90 -7.27
C SER A 79 1.78 -8.98 -6.09
N ARG A 80 3.08 -9.15 -6.36
CA ARG A 80 4.12 -9.18 -5.32
C ARG A 80 4.23 -7.85 -4.57
N ASP A 81 4.12 -6.73 -5.29
CA ASP A 81 4.18 -5.41 -4.68
C ASP A 81 2.98 -5.17 -3.75
N VAL A 82 1.78 -5.58 -4.16
CA VAL A 82 0.57 -5.51 -3.33
C VAL A 82 0.66 -6.44 -2.11
N GLN A 83 1.17 -7.66 -2.28
CA GLN A 83 1.39 -8.57 -1.14
C GLN A 83 2.34 -7.98 -0.10
N ARG A 84 3.44 -7.35 -0.53
CA ARG A 84 4.36 -6.65 0.38
C ARG A 84 3.66 -5.53 1.13
N LEU A 85 2.88 -4.70 0.43
CA LEU A 85 2.10 -3.65 1.08
C LEU A 85 1.18 -4.21 2.18
N PHE A 86 0.50 -5.33 1.91
CA PHE A 86 -0.36 -5.97 2.92
C PHE A 86 0.42 -6.52 4.11
N ILE A 87 1.57 -7.17 3.89
CA ILE A 87 2.42 -7.69 4.96
C ILE A 87 2.90 -6.55 5.87
N ASP A 88 3.42 -5.48 5.27
CA ASP A 88 3.95 -4.34 6.01
C ASP A 88 2.85 -3.64 6.81
N MET A 89 1.67 -3.47 6.22
CA MET A 89 0.51 -2.88 6.89
C MET A 89 -0.08 -3.78 7.97
N ALA A 90 -0.06 -5.10 7.81
CA ALA A 90 -0.54 -6.04 8.80
C ALA A 90 0.23 -5.94 10.12
N VAL A 91 1.53 -5.61 10.07
CA VAL A 91 2.33 -5.34 11.27
C VAL A 91 1.78 -4.15 12.05
N LEU A 92 1.44 -3.05 11.37
CA LEU A 92 0.88 -1.85 12.00
C LEU A 92 -0.49 -2.13 12.61
N VAL A 93 -1.34 -2.87 11.89
CA VAL A 93 -2.66 -3.27 12.38
C VAL A 93 -2.52 -4.18 13.60
N ALA A 94 -1.63 -5.15 13.57
CA ALA A 94 -1.36 -6.02 14.72
C ALA A 94 -0.88 -5.22 15.94
N GLN A 95 0.06 -4.28 15.76
CA GLN A 95 0.53 -3.40 16.83
C GLN A 95 -0.61 -2.58 17.44
N TYR A 96 -1.52 -2.05 16.63
CA TYR A 96 -2.69 -1.31 17.13
C TYR A 96 -3.56 -2.17 18.05
N PHE A 97 -3.79 -3.44 17.69
CA PHE A 97 -4.60 -4.37 18.49
C PHE A 97 -3.86 -4.94 19.71
N MET A 98 -2.52 -4.97 19.72
CA MET A 98 -1.73 -5.47 20.85
C MET A 98 -1.79 -4.56 22.11
N VAL A 99 -2.15 -3.28 21.98
CA VAL A 99 -2.20 -2.33 23.12
C VAL A 99 -3.47 -2.46 23.98
N ARG A 100 -4.38 -3.41 23.68
CA ARG A 100 -5.55 -3.71 24.52
C ARG A 100 -5.51 -5.15 25.04
N PRO A 101 -5.18 -5.39 26.32
CA PRO A 101 -5.16 -6.72 26.91
C PRO A 101 -6.57 -7.10 27.37
N PHE A 102 -7.55 -7.11 26.46
CA PHE A 102 -8.85 -7.74 26.75
C PHE A 102 -9.62 -7.98 25.47
N LEU A 103 -9.18 -8.96 24.68
CA LEU A 103 -10.07 -9.95 24.07
C LEU A 103 -9.15 -11.04 23.51
N SER A 104 -8.94 -12.10 24.30
CA SER A 104 -8.61 -13.39 23.72
C SER A 104 -9.76 -13.75 22.78
N ILE A 105 -9.51 -13.79 21.48
CA ILE A 105 -10.08 -14.67 20.44
C ILE A 105 -9.50 -14.12 19.15
N PHE A 106 -8.31 -14.58 18.76
CA PHE A 106 -7.97 -15.02 17.41
C PHE A 106 -6.48 -15.32 17.39
N LYS A 107 -6.20 -16.61 17.42
CA LYS A 107 -4.90 -17.22 17.24
C LYS A 107 -4.42 -16.88 15.82
N ILE A 108 -3.66 -15.79 15.65
CA ILE A 108 -2.97 -15.46 14.39
C ILE A 108 -1.71 -16.35 14.32
N SER A 109 -1.87 -17.67 14.26
CA SER A 109 -0.74 -18.61 14.16
C SER A 109 -0.81 -19.54 12.94
N SER A 110 -1.56 -19.19 11.89
CA SER A 110 -1.68 -20.05 10.71
C SER A 110 -1.40 -19.37 9.36
N PHE A 111 -0.76 -18.20 9.32
CA PHE A 111 -0.44 -17.56 8.04
C PHE A 111 1.05 -17.35 7.75
N LEU A 112 1.94 -17.86 8.61
CA LEU A 112 3.40 -17.76 8.42
C LEU A 112 4.10 -19.09 8.71
N THR A 113 3.77 -20.11 7.93
CA THR A 113 4.69 -21.19 7.56
C THR A 113 4.21 -21.74 6.22
N SER A 114 4.68 -21.13 5.13
CA SER A 114 4.78 -21.86 3.86
C SER A 114 5.95 -22.81 4.04
N ASP A 115 5.66 -24.01 4.54
CA ASP A 115 6.62 -25.09 4.57
C ASP A 115 7.19 -25.29 3.16
N CYS A 116 8.50 -25.36 3.12
CA CYS A 116 9.29 -25.77 1.99
C CYS A 116 8.79 -27.15 1.52
N GLY A 117 8.28 -27.26 0.30
CA GLY A 117 7.83 -28.55 -0.22
C GLY A 117 7.12 -28.47 -1.56
N HIS A 118 7.85 -28.13 -2.63
CA HIS A 118 7.49 -28.65 -3.96
C HIS A 118 7.68 -30.17 -3.99
N PRO A 119 7.13 -30.93 -4.97
CA PRO A 119 6.00 -30.65 -5.89
C PRO A 119 5.02 -31.85 -6.01
N VAL A 120 3.78 -31.67 -6.50
CA VAL A 120 3.13 -32.69 -7.35
C VAL A 120 2.11 -32.07 -8.31
N PHE A 121 2.27 -32.40 -9.60
CA PHE A 121 1.27 -32.39 -10.68
C PHE A 121 0.00 -33.15 -10.28
N ILE A 122 -1.20 -32.62 -10.57
CA ILE A 122 -2.20 -33.09 -11.57
C ILE A 122 -3.07 -31.88 -11.90
#